data_AF-A0A7W6AKX8-F1
#
_entry.id   AF-A0A7W6AKX8-F1
#
_cell.length_a   1.000
_cell.length_b   1.000
_cell.length_c   1.000
_cell.angle_alpha   90.00
_cell.angle_beta   90.00
_cell.angle_gamma   90.00
#
_symmetry.space_group_name_H-M   'P 1'
#
loop_
_entity.id
_entity.type
_entity.pdbx_description
1 polymer ?
#
loop_
_entity_poly.entity_id
_entity_poly.type
_entity_poly.pdbx_seq_one_letter_code
_entity_poly.pdbx_strand_id
1 'polypeptide(L)'
;MHPESLDALGKALYGPRYVSALAEALSRHAPQPVQPPHVTMWVKGQRRIPDWVGAAAFRVAERGREELRERAEAVRLILASPFDHGMPSLPPSD
;
A
#
# COMPACT_ATOMS: atom_id res chain seq x y z
N MET A 1 -13.70 6.55 9.56
CA MET A 1 -13.14 5.94 8.34
C MET A 1 -14.29 5.41 7.51
N HIS A 2 -14.37 5.75 6.22
CA HIS A 2 -15.41 5.22 5.33
C HIS A 2 -14.90 3.99 4.54
N PRO A 3 -15.79 3.06 4.14
CA PRO A 3 -15.43 1.90 3.31
C PRO A 3 -14.66 2.26 2.05
N GLU A 4 -15.11 3.29 1.32
CA GLU A 4 -14.48 3.78 0.09
C GLU A 4 -13.06 4.30 0.32
N SER A 5 -12.84 5.03 1.42
CA SER A 5 -11.50 5.52 1.78
C SER A 5 -10.55 4.37 2.10
N LEU A 6 -11.04 3.31 2.76
CA LEU A 6 -10.23 2.14 3.10
C LEU A 6 -9.87 1.33 1.84
N ASP A 7 -10.82 1.18 0.92
CA ASP A 7 -10.60 0.54 -0.38
C ASP A 7 -9.59 1.31 -1.23
N ALA A 8 -9.78 2.63 -1.36
CA ALA A 8 -8.86 3.50 -2.09
C ALA A 8 -7.45 3.48 -1.51
N LEU A 9 -7.32 3.54 -0.19
CA LEU A 9 -6.03 3.44 0.49
C LEU A 9 -5.33 2.11 0.20
N GLY A 10 -6.06 0.99 0.33
CA GLY A 10 -5.52 -0.33 0.04
C GLY A 10 -4.99 -0.42 -1.39
N LYS A 11 -5.78 0.02 -2.36
CA LYS A 11 -5.39 0.06 -3.78
C LYS A 11 -4.17 0.93 -4.03
N ALA A 12 -4.10 2.10 -3.41
CA ALA A 12 -2.97 3.01 -3.57
C ALA A 12 -1.66 2.44 -3.00
N LEU A 13 -1.72 1.73 -1.86
CA LEU A 13 -0.54 1.21 -1.20
C LEU A 13 -0.03 -0.11 -1.78
N TYR A 14 -0.95 -1.02 -2.15
CA TYR A 14 -0.63 -2.42 -2.46
C TYR A 14 -1.18 -2.89 -3.82
N GLY A 15 -1.84 -2.01 -4.57
CA GLY A 15 -2.41 -2.33 -5.89
C GLY A 15 -3.77 -3.04 -5.82
N PRO A 16 -4.28 -3.54 -6.96
CA PRO A 16 -5.65 -4.06 -7.07
C PRO A 16 -5.97 -5.25 -6.15
N ARG A 17 -4.96 -6.02 -5.73
CA ARG A 17 -5.09 -7.21 -4.87
C ARG A 17 -4.62 -6.94 -3.44
N TYR A 18 -4.99 -5.78 -2.89
CA TYR A 18 -4.47 -5.27 -1.62
C TYR A 18 -4.94 -6.00 -0.36
N VAL A 19 -6.06 -6.74 -0.41
CA VAL A 19 -6.83 -7.13 0.79
C VAL A 19 -5.97 -7.85 1.84
N SER A 20 -5.14 -8.81 1.43
CA SER A 20 -4.27 -9.55 2.35
C SER A 20 -3.15 -8.68 2.94
N ALA A 21 -2.50 -7.86 2.11
CA ALA A 21 -1.44 -6.96 2.54
C ALA A 21 -1.96 -5.88 3.51
N LEU A 22 -3.14 -5.31 3.23
CA LEU A 22 -3.78 -4.34 4.11
C LEU A 22 -4.23 -4.98 5.43
N ALA A 23 -4.73 -6.22 5.41
CA ALA A 23 -5.07 -6.95 6.63
C ALA A 23 -3.83 -7.18 7.52
N GLU A 24 -2.71 -7.60 6.92
CA GLU A 24 -1.44 -7.77 7.64
C GLU A 24 -0.95 -6.44 8.23
N ALA A 25 -0.95 -5.36 7.44
CA ALA A 25 -0.50 -4.05 7.88
C ALA A 25 -1.37 -3.50 9.03
N LEU A 26 -2.69 -3.62 8.93
CA LEU A 26 -3.61 -3.22 10.00
C LEU A 26 -3.44 -4.07 11.27
N SER A 27 -3.12 -5.36 11.13
CA SER A 27 -2.90 -6.26 12.27
C SER A 27 -1.81 -5.78 13.22
N ARG A 28 -0.80 -5.07 12.72
CA ARG A 28 0.30 -4.50 13.52
C ARG A 28 -0.16 -3.39 14.48
N HIS A 29 -1.36 -2.84 14.26
CA HIS A 29 -1.93 -1.74 15.05
C HIS A 29 -3.30 -2.08 15.64
N ALA A 30 -3.74 -3.33 15.48
CA ALA A 30 -5.04 -3.79 15.90
C ALA A 30 -4.98 -4.45 17.29
N PRO A 31 -6.06 -4.40 18.09
CA PRO A 31 -6.15 -5.15 19.34
C PRO A 31 -6.17 -6.67 19.14
N GLN A 32 -6.56 -7.12 17.94
CA GLN A 32 -6.59 -8.53 17.53
C GLN A 32 -6.16 -8.64 16.07
N PRO A 33 -5.59 -9.78 15.63
CA PRO A 33 -5.20 -9.99 14.24
C PRO A 33 -6.36 -9.76 13.26
N VAL A 34 -6.11 -8.97 12.24
CA VAL A 34 -7.05 -8.68 11.16
C VAL A 34 -6.87 -9.71 10.06
N GLN A 35 -7.95 -10.42 9.72
CA GLN A 35 -7.95 -11.38 8.62
C GLN A 35 -8.44 -10.73 7.33
N PRO A 36 -8.00 -11.20 6.14
CA PRO A 36 -8.46 -10.67 4.85
C PRO A 36 -10.00 -10.59 4.69
N PRO A 37 -10.80 -11.54 5.19
CA PRO A 37 -12.27 -11.43 5.15
C PRO A 37 -12.81 -10.22 5.93
N HIS A 38 -12.17 -9.80 7.02
CA HIS A 38 -12.59 -8.61 7.77
C HIS A 38 -12.48 -7.37 6.89
N VAL A 39 -11.34 -7.20 6.23
CA VAL A 39 -11.10 -6.07 5.31
C VAL A 39 -12.13 -6.11 4.18
N THR A 40 -12.39 -7.28 3.60
CA THR A 40 -13.39 -7.44 2.51
C THR A 40 -14.79 -7.02 2.97
N MET A 41 -15.21 -7.43 4.16
CA MET A 41 -16.52 -7.06 4.70
C MET A 41 -16.61 -5.56 5.01
N TRP A 42 -15.52 -4.95 5.49
CA TRP A 42 -15.44 -3.52 5.77
C TRP A 42 -15.55 -2.67 4.50
N VAL A 43 -14.76 -2.98 3.47
CA VAL A 43 -14.73 -2.19 2.23
C VAL A 43 -16.02 -2.35 1.41
N LYS A 44 -16.70 -3.50 1.52
CA LYS A 44 -18.02 -3.71 0.91
C LYS A 44 -19.17 -3.11 1.73
N GLY A 45 -18.90 -2.52 2.88
CA GLY A 45 -19.93 -2.02 3.80
C GLY A 45 -20.80 -3.11 4.43
N GLN A 46 -20.43 -4.38 4.30
CA GLN A 46 -21.16 -5.53 4.87
C GLN A 46 -20.99 -5.64 6.38
N ARG A 47 -19.93 -5.03 6.93
CA ARG A 47 -19.70 -4.92 8.37
C ARG A 47 -19.23 -3.52 8.71
N ARG A 48 -19.72 -2.99 9.83
CA ARG A 48 -19.21 -1.73 10.39
C ARG A 48 -17.70 -1.81 10.59
N ILE A 49 -17.01 -0.76 10.15
CA ILE A 49 -15.58 -0.57 10.39
C ILE A 49 -15.38 -0.23 11.88
N PRO A 50 -14.55 -0.98 12.62
CA PRO A 50 -14.22 -0.65 14.01
C PRO A 50 -13.56 0.72 14.13
N ASP A 51 -13.84 1.45 15.21
CA ASP A 51 -13.40 2.84 15.37
C ASP A 51 -11.85 2.98 15.38
N TRP A 52 -11.13 1.96 15.85
CA TRP A 52 -9.66 1.93 15.85
C TRP A 52 -9.04 1.88 14.45
N VAL A 53 -9.77 1.40 13.43
CA VAL A 53 -9.24 1.22 12.07
C VAL A 53 -8.80 2.54 11.46
N GLY A 54 -9.46 3.67 11.76
CA GLY A 54 -9.05 4.97 11.23
C GLY A 54 -7.63 5.35 11.63
N ALA A 55 -7.31 5.24 12.92
CA ALA A 55 -5.98 5.56 13.43
C ALA A 55 -4.92 4.55 12.94
N ALA A 56 -5.29 3.27 12.84
CA ALA A 56 -4.40 2.25 12.28
C ALA A 56 -4.12 2.49 10.79
N ALA A 57 -5.15 2.79 9.99
CA ALA A 57 -5.03 3.08 8.57
C ALA A 57 -4.16 4.31 8.32
N PHE A 58 -4.25 5.35 9.15
CA PHE A 58 -3.35 6.51 9.07
C PHE A 58 -1.88 6.12 9.27
N ARG A 59 -1.57 5.32 10.30
CA ARG A 59 -0.19 4.83 10.53
C ARG A 59 0.32 3.95 9.39
N VAL A 60 -0.53 3.08 8.87
CA VAL A 60 -0.24 2.25 7.68
C VAL A 60 0.02 3.13 6.46
N ALA A 61 -0.75 4.20 6.27
CA ALA A 61 -0.60 5.13 5.15
C ALA A 61 0.74 5.89 5.21
N GLU A 62 1.09 6.45 6.37
CA GLU A 62 2.36 7.16 6.55
C GLU A 62 3.56 6.23 6.29
N ARG A 63 3.52 5.02 6.85
CA ARG A 63 4.58 4.02 6.62
C ARG A 63 4.62 3.58 5.16
N GLY A 64 3.47 3.28 4.56
CA GLY A 64 3.35 2.82 3.18
C GLY A 64 3.78 3.88 2.17
N ARG A 65 3.54 5.17 2.45
CA ARG A 65 4.03 6.29 1.62
C ARG A 65 5.55 6.30 1.55
N GLU A 66 6.23 6.11 2.68
CA GLU A 66 7.69 6.07 2.71
C GLU A 66 8.24 4.84 1.99
N GLU A 67 7.68 3.66 2.24
CA GLU A 67 8.09 2.42 1.56
C GLU A 67 7.87 2.49 0.05
N LEU A 68 6.79 3.14 -0.42
CA LEU A 68 6.58 3.37 -1.85
C LEU A 68 7.63 4.31 -2.45
N ARG A 69 8.03 5.36 -1.71
CA ARG A 69 9.08 6.28 -2.13
C ARG A 69 10.43 5.55 -2.25
N GLU A 70 10.78 4.75 -1.24
CA GLU A 70 12.00 3.93 -1.24
C GLU A 70 12.00 2.94 -2.41
N ARG A 71 10.88 2.25 -2.66
CA ARG A 71 10.76 1.33 -3.80
C ARG A 71 10.87 2.04 -5.15
N ALA A 72 10.23 3.21 -5.30
CA ALA A 72 10.33 4.00 -6.52
C ALA A 72 11.78 4.43 -6.80
N GLU A 73 12.50 4.85 -5.75
CA GLU A 73 13.91 5.20 -5.85
C GLU A 73 14.78 3.99 -6.19
N ALA A 74 14.53 2.83 -5.57
CA ALA A 74 15.24 1.60 -5.90
C ALA A 74 15.03 1.20 -7.37
N VAL A 75 13.80 1.32 -7.90
CA VAL A 75 13.51 1.09 -9.32
C VAL A 75 14.29 2.08 -10.20
N ARG A 76 14.31 3.38 -9.84
CA ARG A 76 15.09 4.39 -10.56
C ARG A 76 16.57 4.03 -10.62
N LEU A 77 17.15 3.60 -9.51
CA LEU A 77 18.57 3.19 -9.43
C LEU A 77 18.85 1.93 -10.26
N ILE A 78 17.97 0.92 -10.21
CA ILE A 78 18.09 -0.29 -11.02
C ILE A 78 18.06 0.04 -12.52
N LEU A 79 17.15 0.93 -12.93
CA LEU A 79 17.04 1.37 -14.33
C LEU A 79 18.21 2.26 -14.77
N ALA A 80 18.83 3.01 -13.85
CA ALA A 80 19.99 3.84 -14.14
C ALA A 80 21.30 3.03 -14.27
N SER A 81 21.42 1.91 -13.53
CA SER A 81 22.64 1.09 -13.44
C SER A 81 23.27 0.65 -14.78
N PRO A 82 22.50 0.27 -15.82
CA PRO A 82 23.08 -0.04 -17.13
C PRO A 82 23.87 1.12 -17.77
N PHE A 83 23.47 2.37 -17.53
CA PHE A 83 24.15 3.57 -18.07
C PHE A 83 25.48 3.85 -17.35
N ASP A 84 25.56 3.50 -16.08
CA ASP A 84 26.79 3.58 -15.29
C ASP A 84 27.83 2.54 -15.74
N HIS A 85 27.41 1.50 -16.45
CA HIS A 85 28.26 0.44 -17.00
C HIS A 85 28.51 0.54 -18.52
N GLY A 86 28.25 1.72 -19.12
CA GLY A 86 28.63 2.01 -20.51
C GLY A 86 27.63 1.56 -21.58
N MET A 87 26.39 1.24 -21.21
CA MET A 87 25.31 1.06 -22.20
C MET A 87 24.88 2.43 -22.77
N PRO A 88 24.62 2.55 -24.08
CA PRO A 88 24.11 3.79 -24.66
C PRO A 88 22.76 4.16 -24.01
N SER A 89 22.58 5.46 -23.71
CA SER A 89 21.44 6.06 -23.01
C SER A 89 20.07 5.55 -23.50
N LEU A 90 19.06 5.54 -22.62
CA LEU A 90 17.65 5.31 -23.03
C LEU A 90 17.31 6.20 -24.23
N PRO A 91 16.58 5.68 -25.25
CA PRO A 91 16.02 6.53 -26.27
C PRO A 91 15.12 7.60 -25.62
N PRO A 92 15.05 8.81 -26.18
CA PRO A 92 14.19 9.87 -25.65
C PRO A 92 12.75 9.35 -25.55
N SER A 93 12.07 9.72 -24.46
CA SER A 93 10.65 9.40 -24.28
C SER A 93 9.83 10.23 -25.27
N ASP A 94 9.03 9.56 -26.10
CA ASP A 94 8.04 10.19 -26.99
C ASP A 94 6.95 10.97 -26.22
#